data_AF-W9W2F6-F1
#
_entry.id   AF-W9W2F6-F1
#
_cell.length_a   1.000
_cell.length_b   1.000
_cell.length_c   1.000
_cell.angle_alpha   90.00
_cell.angle_beta   90.00
_cell.angle_gamma   90.00
#
_symmetry.space_group_name_H-M   'P 1'
#
loop_
_entity.id
_entity.type
_entity.pdbx_description
1 polymer ?
#
loop_
_entity_poly.entity_id
_entity_poly.type
_entity_poly.pdbx_seq_one_letter_code
_entity_poly.pdbx_strand_id
1 'polypeptide(L)'
;MPTYDYRCDSNGRVIEVNHRMSESLATWGDLCARAGIETGDTPADAPVHRLATGGNVISSASLGSGNAPACPTGSCCAGGMCGLN
;
A
#
# COMPACT_ATOMS: atom_id res chain seq x y z
N MET A 1 12.46 19.40 -4.91
CA MET A 1 12.70 18.55 -3.72
C MET A 1 11.68 17.42 -3.77
N PRO A 2 12.07 16.14 -3.70
CA PRO A 2 11.13 15.03 -3.83
C PRO A 2 10.15 14.97 -2.66
N THR A 3 8.99 14.39 -2.92
CA THR A 3 7.93 14.20 -1.95
C THR A 3 7.78 12.71 -1.69
N TYR A 4 7.59 12.35 -0.42
CA TYR A 4 7.51 10.97 0.05
C TYR A 4 6.30 10.78 0.95
N ASP A 5 5.59 9.68 0.74
CA ASP A 5 4.49 9.26 1.59
C ASP A 5 5.02 8.39 2.74
N TYR A 6 4.55 8.63 3.95
CA TYR A 6 4.86 7.84 5.13
C TYR A 6 3.56 7.36 5.77
N ARG A 7 3.52 6.08 6.13
CA ARG A 7 2.42 5.48 6.89
C ARG A 7 2.85 5.21 8.32
N CYS A 8 2.03 5.61 9.28
CA CYS A 8 2.18 5.20 10.67
C CYS A 8 1.47 3.87 10.92
N ASP A 9 2.13 2.93 11.58
CA ASP A 9 1.56 1.61 11.88
C ASP A 9 0.50 1.69 13.00
N SER A 10 0.72 2.58 13.98
CA SER A 10 -0.15 2.72 15.16
C SER A 10 -1.54 3.26 14.85
N ASN A 11 -1.66 4.17 13.89
CA ASN A 11 -2.95 4.80 13.53
C ASN A 11 -3.37 4.54 12.07
N GLY A 12 -2.52 3.91 11.26
CA GLY A 12 -2.77 3.63 9.84
C GLY A 12 -2.81 4.85 8.93
N ARG A 13 -2.49 6.05 9.42
CA ARG A 13 -2.55 7.31 8.66
C ARG A 13 -1.35 7.42 7.72
N VAL A 14 -1.59 8.02 6.56
CA VAL A 14 -0.57 8.33 5.56
C VAL A 14 -0.39 9.85 5.51
N ILE A 15 0.86 10.31 5.59
CA ILE A 15 1.24 11.72 5.49
C ILE A 15 2.28 11.87 4.40
N GLU A 16 2.04 12.82 3.52
CA GLU A 16 2.97 13.24 2.49
C GLU A 16 3.91 14.33 3.03
N VAL A 17 5.22 14.14 2.89
CA VAL A 17 6.24 15.11 3.32
C VAL A 17 7.28 15.38 2.24
N ASN A 18 7.75 16.61 2.19
CA ASN A 18 8.78 17.04 1.27
C ASN A 18 10.13 17.16 2.00
N HIS A 19 11.09 16.29 1.69
CA HIS A 19 12.42 16.35 2.31
C HIS A 19 13.51 15.80 1.37
N ARG A 20 14.77 16.02 1.76
CA ARG A 20 15.95 15.55 1.01
C ARG A 20 16.17 14.06 1.26
N MET A 21 16.65 13.31 0.26
CA MET A 21 16.93 11.87 0.43
C MET A 21 17.87 11.52 1.60
N SER A 22 18.74 12.44 1.99
CA SER A 22 19.65 12.29 3.13
C SER A 22 18.93 12.31 4.49
N GLU A 23 17.67 12.70 4.52
CA GLU A 23 16.85 12.80 5.74
C GLU A 23 15.98 11.55 5.85
N SER A 24 16.03 10.90 7.02
CA SER A 24 15.31 9.66 7.28
C SER A 24 14.38 9.87 8.48
N LEU A 25 13.08 9.78 8.23
CA LEU A 25 12.05 9.82 9.27
C LEU A 25 11.70 8.39 9.68
N ALA A 26 11.88 8.06 10.96
CA ALA A 26 11.58 6.73 11.51
C ALA A 26 10.43 6.75 12.53
N THR A 27 10.12 7.92 13.08
CA THR A 27 9.11 8.11 14.12
C THR A 27 7.97 9.04 13.67
N TRP A 28 6.81 8.91 14.31
CA TRP A 28 5.66 9.78 14.08
C TRP A 28 5.94 11.23 14.49
N GLY A 29 6.69 11.43 15.58
CA GLY A 29 7.08 12.76 16.05
C GLY A 29 7.91 13.52 15.00
N ASP A 30 8.91 12.87 14.42
CA ASP A 30 9.71 13.45 13.34
C ASP A 30 8.87 13.76 12.10
N LEU A 31 7.98 12.83 11.73
CA LEU A 31 7.07 13.01 10.58
C LEU A 31 6.13 14.20 10.78
N CYS A 32 5.53 14.32 11.96
CA CYS A 32 4.64 15.41 12.35
C CYS A 32 5.38 16.76 12.37
N ALA A 33 6.57 16.80 12.98
CA ALA A 33 7.41 17.99 13.00
C ALA A 33 7.76 18.44 11.56
N ARG A 34 8.04 17.48 10.67
CA ARG A 34 8.35 17.79 9.27
C ARG A 34 7.13 18.27 8.48
N ALA A 35 5.98 17.64 8.69
CA ALA A 35 4.72 18.02 8.07
C ALA A 35 4.11 19.31 8.67
N GLY A 36 4.62 19.79 9.81
CA GLY A 36 4.08 20.95 10.53
C GLY A 36 2.72 20.66 11.16
N ILE A 37 2.47 19.43 11.59
CA ILE A 37 1.23 19.02 12.26
C ILE A 37 1.52 18.57 13.69
N GLU A 38 0.49 18.57 14.53
CA GLU A 38 0.58 18.02 15.88
C GLU A 38 0.46 16.49 15.87
N THR A 39 1.19 15.82 16.76
CA THR A 39 1.13 14.36 16.93
C THR A 39 -0.25 13.88 17.35
N GLY A 40 -0.99 14.72 18.08
CA GLY A 40 -2.32 14.43 18.60
C GLY A 40 -2.29 13.26 19.59
N ASP A 41 -3.17 12.28 19.35
CA ASP A 41 -3.34 11.09 20.18
C ASP A 41 -2.29 9.99 19.91
N THR A 42 -1.58 10.07 18.79
CA THR A 42 -0.59 9.06 18.41
C THR A 42 0.75 9.35 19.09
N PRO A 43 1.39 8.35 19.73
CA PRO A 43 2.65 8.57 20.42
C PRO A 43 3.74 8.99 19.43
N ALA A 44 4.58 9.96 19.82
CA ALA A 44 5.66 10.47 18.98
C ALA A 44 6.69 9.38 18.60
N ASP A 45 6.89 8.39 19.47
CA ASP A 45 7.78 7.25 19.25
C ASP A 45 7.17 6.16 18.33
N ALA A 46 5.92 6.35 17.86
CA ALA A 46 5.28 5.38 16.99
C ALA A 46 6.10 5.18 15.70
N PRO A 47 6.34 3.93 15.26
CA PRO A 47 7.10 3.66 14.06
C PRO A 47 6.34 4.12 12.81
N VAL A 48 7.07 4.72 11.87
CA VAL A 48 6.55 5.10 10.54
C VAL A 48 7.35 4.43 9.42
N HIS A 49 6.67 4.13 8.32
CA HIS A 49 7.24 3.46 7.16
C HIS A 49 7.04 4.31 5.91
N ARG A 50 8.14 4.58 5.19
CA ARG A 50 8.07 5.25 3.89
C ARG A 50 7.41 4.33 2.87
N LEU A 51 6.31 4.75 2.29
CA LEU A 51 5.70 4.08 1.15
C LEU A 51 6.54 4.45 -0.08
N ALA A 52 7.16 3.46 -0.71
CA ALA A 52 7.77 3.68 -2.01
C ALA A 52 6.65 3.99 -3.02
N THR A 53 6.67 5.19 -3.60
CA THR A 53 5.75 5.58 -4.66
C THR A 53 5.98 4.66 -5.88
N GLY A 54 5.20 3.59 -5.98
CA GLY A 54 5.20 2.68 -7.14
C GLY A 54 5.41 1.21 -6.77
N GLY A 55 4.31 0.50 -6.56
CA GLY A 55 4.29 -0.97 -6.63
C GLY A 55 3.77 -1.65 -5.37
N ASN A 56 2.45 -1.72 -5.24
CA ASN A 56 1.76 -2.86 -4.62
C ASN A 56 1.92 -3.05 -3.11
N VAL A 57 1.29 -2.19 -2.30
CA VAL A 57 0.88 -2.58 -0.93
C VAL A 57 -0.36 -3.49 -1.01
N ILE A 58 -0.22 -4.73 -1.47
CA ILE A 58 -1.20 -5.76 -1.11
C ILE A 58 -0.99 -6.04 0.36
N SER A 59 -1.78 -5.39 1.20
CA SER A 59 -1.96 -5.86 2.57
C SER A 59 -2.57 -7.26 2.46
N SER A 60 -1.82 -8.30 2.84
CA SER A 60 -2.26 -9.70 2.85
C SER A 60 -3.51 -9.94 3.70
N ALA A 61 -3.94 -8.96 4.50
CA ALA A 61 -5.22 -8.93 5.20
C ALA A 61 -6.45 -8.90 4.25
N SER A 62 -6.28 -8.65 2.94
CA SER A 62 -7.34 -8.75 1.94
C SER A 62 -7.29 -10.03 1.10
N LEU A 63 -6.38 -10.98 1.39
CA LEU A 63 -6.41 -12.33 0.79
C LEU A 63 -7.35 -13.29 1.54
N GLY A 64 -8.24 -12.75 2.36
CA GLY A 64 -9.40 -13.44 2.93
C GLY A 64 -10.66 -13.16 2.12
N SER A 65 -10.73 -13.67 0.90
CA SER A 65 -12.00 -13.94 0.23
C SER A 65 -11.80 -15.14 -0.67
N GLY A 66 -11.88 -16.31 -0.04
CA GLY A 66 -12.14 -17.54 -0.74
C GLY A 66 -13.45 -17.39 -1.51
N ASN A 67 -13.33 -17.16 -2.81
CA ASN A 67 -14.31 -17.63 -3.78
C ASN A 67 -13.58 -17.73 -5.12
N ALA A 68 -12.99 -18.90 -5.37
CA ALA A 68 -12.73 -19.32 -6.73
C ALA A 68 -14.00 -19.10 -7.56
N PRO A 69 -13.97 -18.50 -8.76
CA PRO A 69 -15.01 -18.81 -9.71
C PRO A 69 -14.77 -20.26 -10.13
N ALA A 70 -15.50 -21.14 -9.46
CA ALA A 70 -15.78 -22.46 -9.96
C ALA A 70 -16.46 -22.29 -11.32
N CYS A 71 -15.72 -22.55 -12.40
CA CYS A 71 -16.34 -22.88 -13.68
C CYS A 71 -16.16 -24.38 -13.96
N PRO A 72 -16.79 -25.31 -13.21
CA PRO A 72 -17.22 -26.56 -13.79
C PRO A 72 -18.61 -26.36 -14.41
N THR A 73 -18.83 -26.98 -15.55
CA THR A 73 -20.14 -27.16 -16.23
C THR A 73 -20.50 -26.07 -17.24
N GLY A 74 -20.21 -26.35 -18.51
CA GLY A 74 -20.62 -25.50 -19.63
C GLY A 74 -20.20 -26.04 -20.99
N SER A 75 -20.55 -27.30 -21.28
CA SER A 75 -20.57 -27.83 -22.65
C SER A 75 -21.48 -26.94 -23.52
N CYS A 76 -20.94 -26.01 -24.31
CA CYS A 76 -21.62 -25.38 -25.47
C CYS A 76 -20.77 -24.31 -26.20
N CYS A 77 -19.62 -24.67 -26.75
CA CYS A 77 -19.11 -23.97 -27.94
C CYS A 77 -18.84 -25.00 -29.02
N ALA A 78 -19.91 -25.35 -29.75
CA ALA A 78 -19.83 -26.09 -30.99
C ALA A 78 -19.36 -25.15 -32.10
N GLY A 79 -18.29 -25.55 -32.78
CA GLY A 79 -17.96 -25.03 -34.10
C GLY A 79 -16.79 -24.04 -34.13
N GLY A 80 -15.67 -24.50 -34.68
CA GLY A 80 -14.78 -23.59 -35.40
C GLY A 80 -13.29 -23.80 -35.12
N MET A 81 -12.67 -24.61 -35.98
CA MET A 81 -11.26 -24.52 -36.37
C MET A 81 -10.21 -25.07 -35.40
N CYS A 82 -9.99 -26.38 -35.55
CA CYS A 82 -8.65 -26.96 -35.44
C CYS A 82 -7.88 -26.63 -36.74
N GLY A 83 -6.74 -25.95 -36.61
CA GLY A 83 -5.69 -25.80 -37.62
C GLY A 83 -4.64 -24.79 -37.14
N LEU A 84 -3.36 -24.90 -37.45
CA LEU A 84 -2.70 -25.53 -38.59
C LEU A 84 -1.34 -26.15 -38.19
N ASN A 85 -1.02 -27.22 -38.93
CA ASN A 85 0.28 -27.77 -39.36
C ASN A 85 1.40 -28.01 -38.32
#